data_AF-A0A1G7UWW8-F1
#
_entry.id   AF-A0A1G7UWW8-F1
#
_cell.length_a   1.000
_cell.length_b   1.000
_cell.length_c   1.000
_cell.angle_alpha   90.00
_cell.angle_beta   90.00
_cell.angle_gamma   90.00
#
_symmetry.space_group_name_H-M   'P 1'
#
loop_
_entity.id
_entity.type
_entity.pdbx_description
1 polymer ?
#
loop_
_entity_poly.entity_id
_entity_poly.type
_entity_poly.pdbx_seq_one_letter_code
_entity_poly.pdbx_strand_id
1 'polypeptide(L)'
;MSFQPQFPGIFDPEKGARPARGSDSAQPRQADRRMPATEKQMAYARSLARKSGDDLPKGIEHDRAALSSWIEAHKPRVIDGPFAAYPSAKQVAFAERIARLKRRDVPQECFRDKTLMSRWIDGNKP
;
A
#
# COMPACT_ATOMS: atom_id res chain seq x y z
N MET A 1 -10.92 50.77 38.12
CA MET A 1 -11.92 49.83 37.59
C MET A 1 -11.22 48.96 36.56
N SER A 2 -10.79 47.79 37.02
CA SER A 2 -10.17 46.66 36.32
C SER A 2 -11.10 46.05 35.27
N PHE A 3 -10.54 45.40 34.23
CA PHE A 3 -10.90 44.05 33.79
C PHE A 3 -9.99 43.64 32.61
N GLN A 4 -8.92 42.88 32.89
CA GLN A 4 -8.21 42.06 31.91
C GLN A 4 -8.85 40.66 31.91
N PRO A 5 -9.17 40.07 30.74
CA PRO A 5 -9.52 38.65 30.70
C PRO A 5 -8.26 37.79 30.80
N GLN A 6 -8.05 37.22 31.99
CA GLN A 6 -7.06 36.19 32.26
C GLN A 6 -7.55 34.87 31.63
N PHE A 7 -7.01 34.47 30.47
CA PHE A 7 -7.19 33.10 29.98
C PHE A 7 -6.26 32.16 30.75
N PRO A 8 -6.77 31.13 31.45
CA PRO A 8 -5.94 30.13 32.12
C PRO A 8 -5.13 29.33 31.08
N GLY A 9 -3.85 29.11 31.39
CA GLY A 9 -2.84 28.61 30.47
C GLY A 9 -3.11 27.22 29.89
N ILE A 10 -3.01 27.14 28.57
CA ILE A 10 -2.88 25.88 27.80
C ILE A 10 -1.51 25.80 27.09
N PHE A 11 -0.69 26.85 27.15
CA PHE A 11 0.65 26.88 26.55
C PHE A 11 1.73 26.93 27.63
N ASP A 12 2.03 25.77 28.22
CA ASP A 12 3.33 25.50 28.84
C ASP A 12 4.34 25.18 27.70
N PRO A 13 5.40 25.97 27.49
CA PRO A 13 6.39 25.72 26.43
C PRO A 13 7.40 24.60 26.80
N GLU A 14 7.33 24.03 28.00
CA GLU A 14 8.31 23.06 28.53
C GLU A 14 8.06 21.60 28.12
N LYS A 15 7.00 21.30 27.35
CA LYS A 15 6.82 19.96 26.76
C LYS A 15 7.26 19.96 25.31
N GLY A 16 8.58 19.79 25.13
CA GLY A 16 9.19 19.43 23.86
C GLY A 16 8.34 18.39 23.13
N ALA A 17 7.91 18.77 21.92
CA ALA A 17 7.17 17.95 21.00
C ALA A 17 7.88 16.59 20.86
N ARG A 18 7.23 15.52 21.34
CA ARG A 18 7.64 14.17 20.99
C ARG A 18 7.56 14.08 19.47
N PRO A 19 8.65 13.76 18.75
CA PRO A 19 8.52 13.50 17.33
C PRO A 19 7.52 12.35 17.18
N ALA A 20 6.49 12.58 16.38
CA ALA A 20 5.64 11.52 15.85
C ALA A 20 6.60 10.43 15.35
N ARG A 21 6.49 9.26 15.97
CA ARG A 21 7.35 8.10 15.75
C ARG A 21 7.15 7.64 14.30
N GLY A 22 7.85 8.31 13.39
CA GLY A 22 7.99 7.92 12.01
C GLY A 22 8.70 6.58 11.98
N SER A 23 8.06 5.63 11.31
CA SER A 23 8.64 4.36 10.88
C SER A 23 9.50 3.66 11.95
N ASP A 24 8.84 3.01 12.91
CA ASP A 24 9.44 1.83 13.54
C ASP A 24 9.74 0.87 12.37
N SER A 25 11.02 0.82 11.97
CA SER A 25 11.55 -0.27 11.18
C SER A 25 11.16 -1.54 11.91
N ALA A 26 10.17 -2.25 11.38
CA ALA A 26 9.49 -3.35 12.05
C ALA A 26 10.44 -4.55 12.15
N GLN A 27 11.43 -4.46 13.04
CA GLN A 27 12.11 -5.63 13.56
C GLN A 27 11.11 -6.30 14.49
N PRO A 28 10.65 -7.52 14.16
CA PRO A 28 9.70 -8.23 14.99
C PRO A 28 10.32 -8.40 16.38
N ARG A 29 9.59 -7.97 17.42
CA ARG A 29 10.02 -8.17 18.80
C ARG A 29 10.18 -9.68 19.00
N GLN A 30 11.19 -10.13 19.74
CA GLN A 30 11.47 -11.57 19.90
C GLN A 30 10.24 -12.38 20.38
N ALA A 31 9.28 -11.75 21.04
CA ALA A 31 7.99 -12.33 21.41
C ALA A 31 7.10 -12.71 20.21
N ASP A 32 7.14 -11.94 19.11
CA ASP A 32 6.34 -12.20 17.89
C ASP A 32 6.84 -13.43 17.12
N ARG A 33 8.12 -13.81 17.26
CA ARG A 33 8.70 -15.01 16.64
C ARG A 33 8.14 -16.33 17.18
N ARG A 34 7.55 -16.30 18.39
CA ARG A 34 6.99 -17.49 19.05
C ARG A 34 5.48 -17.62 18.83
N MET A 35 4.87 -16.69 18.09
CA MET A 35 3.44 -16.73 17.83
C MET A 35 3.17 -17.45 16.51
N PRO A 36 2.11 -18.29 16.47
CA PRO A 36 1.68 -18.89 15.22
C PRO A 36 1.27 -17.81 14.22
N ALA A 37 1.48 -18.12 12.95
CA ALA A 37 1.06 -17.26 11.85
C ALA A 37 -0.46 -17.04 11.89
N THR A 38 -0.88 -15.80 11.64
CA THR A 38 -2.31 -15.50 11.55
C THR A 38 -2.90 -16.12 10.29
N GLU A 39 -4.14 -16.59 10.35
CA GLU A 39 -4.85 -17.20 9.21
C GLU A 39 -4.81 -16.32 7.93
N LYS A 40 -4.97 -15.00 8.10
CA LYS A 40 -4.85 -14.03 6.99
C LYS A 40 -3.47 -14.06 6.31
N GLN A 41 -2.40 -14.18 7.09
CA GLN A 41 -1.03 -14.26 6.55
C GLN A 41 -0.81 -15.58 5.83
N MET A 42 -1.31 -16.70 6.37
CA MET A 42 -1.25 -18.01 5.72
C MET A 42 -2.04 -18.05 4.40
N ALA A 43 -3.25 -17.49 4.38
CA ALA A 43 -4.05 -17.40 3.16
C ALA A 43 -3.34 -16.55 2.09
N TYR A 44 -2.75 -15.42 2.49
CA TYR A 44 -1.98 -14.58 1.58
C TYR A 44 -0.72 -15.30 1.06
N ALA A 45 0.06 -15.93 1.93
CA ALA A 45 1.26 -16.69 1.56
C ALA A 45 0.95 -17.85 0.60
N ARG A 46 -0.12 -18.60 0.85
CA ARG A 46 -0.62 -19.65 -0.09
C ARG A 46 -1.01 -19.07 -1.44
N SER A 47 -1.67 -17.91 -1.46
CA SER A 47 -2.03 -17.25 -2.71
C SER A 47 -0.80 -16.79 -3.50
N LEU A 48 0.26 -16.41 -2.79
CA LEU A 48 1.52 -15.94 -3.36
C LEU A 48 2.32 -17.11 -3.94
N ALA A 49 2.47 -18.19 -3.18
CA ALA A 49 3.05 -19.47 -3.62
C ALA A 49 2.38 -20.02 -4.88
N ARG A 50 1.05 -20.02 -4.93
CA ARG A 50 0.31 -20.45 -6.14
C ARG A 50 0.56 -19.57 -7.36
N LYS A 51 0.89 -18.29 -7.15
CA LYS A 51 1.16 -17.33 -8.24
C LYS A 51 2.61 -17.37 -8.71
N SER A 52 3.56 -17.58 -7.80
CA SER A 52 4.99 -17.67 -8.13
C SER A 52 5.44 -19.08 -8.52
N GLY A 53 4.68 -20.11 -8.13
CA GLY A 53 5.03 -21.51 -8.33
C GLY A 53 5.96 -22.07 -7.25
N ASP A 54 6.16 -21.33 -6.15
CA ASP A 54 7.04 -21.73 -5.05
C ASP A 54 6.27 -22.48 -3.95
N ASP A 55 6.91 -23.46 -3.32
CA ASP A 55 6.35 -24.16 -2.17
C ASP A 55 6.57 -23.39 -0.86
N LEU A 56 5.58 -23.43 0.05
CA LEU A 56 5.76 -22.86 1.39
C LEU A 56 6.76 -23.72 2.18
N PRO A 57 7.74 -23.11 2.87
CA PRO A 57 8.66 -23.83 3.75
C PRO A 57 7.92 -24.61 4.84
N LYS A 58 8.34 -25.84 5.11
CA LYS A 58 7.74 -26.69 6.15
C LYS A 58 7.89 -26.03 7.53
N GLY A 59 6.80 -25.97 8.29
CA GLY A 59 6.79 -25.41 9.65
C GLY A 59 6.75 -23.87 9.74
N ILE A 60 6.66 -23.15 8.61
CA ILE A 60 6.57 -21.68 8.60
C ILE A 60 5.30 -21.14 9.28
N GLU A 61 4.30 -22.00 9.48
CA GLU A 61 3.07 -21.68 10.19
C GLU A 61 3.26 -21.42 11.69
N HIS A 62 4.35 -21.92 12.29
CA HIS A 62 4.66 -21.73 13.71
C HIS A 62 5.44 -20.45 14.00
N ASP A 63 6.00 -19.80 12.97
CA ASP A 63 6.78 -18.58 13.11
C ASP A 63 6.19 -17.47 12.23
N ARG A 64 5.43 -16.60 12.87
CA ARG A 64 4.84 -15.41 12.26
C ARG A 64 5.88 -14.49 11.60
N ALA A 65 7.07 -14.36 12.20
CA ALA A 65 8.12 -13.48 11.69
C ALA A 65 8.79 -14.10 10.44
N ALA A 66 9.02 -15.42 10.46
CA ALA A 66 9.50 -16.15 9.30
C ALA A 66 8.50 -16.06 8.13
N LEU A 67 7.21 -16.25 8.40
CA LEU A 67 6.17 -16.12 7.38
C LEU A 67 6.11 -14.70 6.80
N SER A 68 6.17 -13.67 7.65
CA SER A 68 6.15 -12.29 7.18
C SER A 68 7.37 -11.96 6.32
N SER A 69 8.56 -12.45 6.70
CA SER A 69 9.79 -12.24 5.93
C SER A 69 9.74 -12.97 4.59
N TRP A 70 9.19 -14.18 4.57
CA TRP A 70 8.98 -14.94 3.34
C TRP A 70 7.99 -14.23 2.41
N ILE A 71 6.89 -13.70 2.95
CA ILE A 71 5.90 -12.93 2.17
C ILE A 71 6.54 -11.72 1.52
N GLU A 72 7.32 -10.93 2.26
CA GLU A 72 7.96 -9.72 1.71
C GLU A 72 9.02 -10.09 0.64
N ALA A 73 9.75 -11.19 0.81
CA ALA A 73 10.71 -11.67 -0.19
C ALA A 73 10.04 -12.16 -1.50
N HIS A 74 8.85 -12.76 -1.40
CA HIS A 74 8.11 -13.31 -2.55
C HIS A 74 7.07 -12.33 -3.11
N LYS A 75 6.92 -11.15 -2.51
CA LYS A 75 5.99 -10.13 -2.98
C LYS A 75 6.39 -9.75 -4.40
N PRO A 76 5.42 -9.61 -5.34
CA PRO A 76 5.75 -9.18 -6.69
C PRO A 76 6.50 -7.86 -6.57
N ARG A 77 7.75 -7.84 -7.03
CA ARG A 77 8.55 -6.62 -7.02
C ARG A 77 7.74 -5.56 -7.78
N VAL A 78 7.59 -4.40 -7.17
CA VAL A 78 7.12 -3.23 -7.91
C VAL A 78 8.10 -3.08 -9.05
N ILE A 79 7.59 -3.08 -10.29
CA ILE A 79 8.46 -2.87 -11.45
C ILE A 79 8.96 -1.44 -11.33
N ASP A 80 10.17 -1.28 -10.78
CA ASP A 80 10.86 -0.01 -10.72
C ASP A 80 11.56 0.18 -12.07
N GLY A 81 11.15 1.19 -12.82
CA GLY A 81 11.66 1.45 -14.16
C GLY A 81 10.91 2.57 -14.87
N PRO A 82 11.40 3.01 -16.04
CA PRO A 82 10.80 4.12 -16.79
C PRO A 82 9.34 3.88 -17.16
N PHE A 83 8.94 2.61 -17.30
CA PHE A 83 7.55 2.21 -17.62
C PHE A 83 6.66 2.01 -16.39
N ALA A 84 7.18 2.15 -15.16
CA ALA A 84 6.40 1.99 -13.92
C ALA A 84 5.26 3.02 -13.78
N ALA A 85 5.46 4.19 -14.39
CA ALA A 85 4.49 5.26 -14.47
C ALA A 85 3.41 4.98 -15.53
N TYR A 86 3.67 4.14 -16.53
CA TYR A 86 2.74 3.90 -17.62
C TYR A 86 1.54 3.04 -17.15
N PRO A 87 0.34 3.27 -17.71
CA PRO A 87 -0.81 2.42 -17.44
C PRO A 87 -0.58 0.99 -17.91
N SER A 88 -1.20 0.04 -17.20
CA SER A 88 -1.25 -1.36 -17.64
C SER A 88 -2.03 -1.50 -18.95
N ALA A 89 -1.66 -2.46 -19.81
CA ALA A 89 -2.42 -2.82 -21.01
C ALA A 89 -3.91 -3.07 -20.71
N LYS A 90 -4.23 -3.63 -19.54
CA LYS A 90 -5.62 -3.83 -19.09
C LYS A 90 -6.35 -2.51 -18.84
N GLN A 91 -5.66 -1.53 -18.25
CA GLN A 91 -6.23 -0.19 -18.04
C GLN A 91 -6.47 0.49 -19.39
N VAL A 92 -5.52 0.42 -20.31
CA VAL A 92 -5.66 0.98 -21.67
C VAL A 92 -6.86 0.36 -22.40
N ALA A 93 -6.95 -0.96 -22.47
CA ALA A 93 -8.08 -1.63 -23.13
C ALA A 93 -9.44 -1.30 -22.49
N PHE A 94 -9.48 -1.12 -21.17
CA PHE A 94 -10.70 -0.70 -20.49
C PHE A 94 -11.06 0.76 -20.80
N ALA A 95 -10.08 1.65 -20.81
CA ALA A 95 -10.27 3.05 -21.18
C ALA A 95 -10.74 3.18 -22.64
N GLU A 96 -10.13 2.44 -23.57
CA GLU A 96 -10.54 2.39 -24.98
C GLU A 96 -11.98 1.90 -25.16
N ARG A 97 -12.40 0.88 -24.38
CA ARG A 97 -13.78 0.42 -24.39
C ARG A 97 -14.75 1.52 -23.94
N ILE A 98 -14.41 2.25 -22.88
CA ILE A 98 -15.20 3.38 -22.38
C ILE A 98 -15.25 4.50 -23.43
N ALA A 99 -14.11 4.86 -24.01
CA ALA A 99 -13.95 5.84 -25.07
C ALA A 99 -14.88 5.54 -26.26
N ARG A 100 -14.86 4.28 -26.74
CA ARG A 100 -15.72 3.82 -27.82
C ARG A 100 -17.21 3.93 -27.48
N LEU A 101 -17.60 3.52 -26.27
CA LEU A 101 -18.99 3.59 -25.82
C LEU A 101 -19.47 5.04 -25.70
N LYS A 102 -18.62 5.94 -25.19
CA LYS A 102 -18.94 7.36 -25.00
C LYS A 102 -18.61 8.25 -26.20
N ARG A 103 -18.17 7.66 -27.33
CA ARG A 103 -17.74 8.35 -28.56
C ARG A 103 -16.78 9.51 -28.27
N ARG A 104 -15.78 9.26 -27.43
CA ARG A 104 -14.73 10.23 -27.05
C ARG A 104 -13.38 9.54 -27.10
N ASP A 105 -12.31 10.30 -27.24
CA ASP A 105 -10.96 9.77 -27.18
C ASP A 105 -10.39 9.81 -25.75
N VAL A 106 -9.43 8.94 -25.48
CA VAL A 106 -8.64 8.97 -24.24
C VAL A 106 -7.53 10.01 -24.41
N PRO A 107 -7.39 10.99 -23.50
CA PRO A 107 -6.33 12.00 -23.58
C PRO A 107 -4.92 11.38 -23.58
N GLN A 108 -3.99 11.95 -24.35
CA GLN A 108 -2.65 11.38 -24.57
C GLN A 108 -1.83 11.28 -23.26
N GLU A 109 -2.05 12.21 -22.33
CA GLU A 109 -1.42 12.25 -21.01
C GLU A 109 -1.76 11.02 -20.16
N CYS A 110 -2.94 10.41 -20.36
CA CYS A 110 -3.34 9.21 -19.65
C CYS A 110 -2.43 8.02 -20.00
N PHE A 111 -1.89 7.97 -21.22
CA PHE A 111 -0.98 6.90 -21.65
C PHE A 111 0.43 7.00 -21.05
N ARG A 112 0.77 8.13 -20.41
CA ARG A 112 2.06 8.36 -19.75
C ARG A 112 2.01 8.19 -18.24
N ASP A 113 0.82 8.29 -17.64
CA ASP A 113 0.61 8.16 -16.20
C ASP A 113 -0.62 7.29 -15.88
N LYS A 114 -0.36 6.14 -15.23
CA LYS A 114 -1.37 5.19 -14.78
C LYS A 114 -2.39 5.79 -13.82
N THR A 115 -2.00 6.81 -13.06
CA THR A 115 -2.86 7.53 -12.12
C THR A 115 -3.83 8.41 -12.87
N LEU A 116 -3.36 9.13 -13.90
CA LEU A 116 -4.23 9.90 -14.79
C LEU A 116 -5.18 8.97 -15.54
N MET A 117 -4.68 7.85 -16.07
CA MET A 117 -5.52 6.83 -16.69
C MET A 117 -6.61 6.32 -15.74
N SER A 118 -6.27 5.99 -14.49
CA SER A 118 -7.25 5.53 -13.50
C SER A 118 -8.30 6.59 -13.22
N ARG A 119 -7.90 7.84 -12.99
CA ARG A 119 -8.84 8.95 -12.75
C ARG A 119 -9.77 9.18 -13.93
N TRP A 120 -9.24 9.13 -15.15
CA TRP A 120 -10.06 9.23 -16.35
C TRP A 120 -11.04 8.06 -16.45
N ILE A 121 -10.60 6.83 -16.22
CA ILE A 121 -11.47 5.64 -16.19
C ILE A 121 -12.58 5.80 -15.15
N ASP A 122 -12.24 6.20 -13.93
CA ASP A 122 -13.22 6.31 -12.83
C ASP A 122 -14.26 7.40 -13.11
N GLY A 123 -13.84 8.55 -13.66
CA GLY A 123 -14.76 9.61 -14.10
C GLY A 123 -15.59 9.25 -15.33
N ASN A 124 -15.16 8.25 -16.11
CA ASN A 124 -15.82 7.84 -17.34
C ASN A 124 -16.46 6.44 -17.28
N LYS A 125 -16.50 5.80 -16.10
CA LYS A 125 -17.17 4.51 -15.91
C LYS A 125 -18.61 4.56 -16.44
N PRO A 126 -19.09 3.51 -17.11
CA PRO A 126 -20.48 3.44 -17.58
C PRO A 126 -21.47 3.43 -16.42
#